data_AF-A0A3R9JGA1-F1
#
_entry.id   AF-A0A3R9JGA1-F1
#
_cell.length_a   1.000
_cell.length_b   1.000
_cell.length_c   1.000
_cell.angle_alpha   90.00
_cell.angle_beta   90.00
_cell.angle_gamma   90.00
#
_symmetry.space_group_name_H-M   'P 1'
#
loop_
_entity.id
_entity.type
_entity.pdbx_description
1 polymer ?
#
loop_
_entity_poly.entity_id
_entity_poly.type
_entity_poly.pdbx_seq_one_letter_code
_entity_poly.pdbx_strand_id
1 'polypeptide(L)' 'MAPYLYGDEIAEIQGQIPVGMPYAAGYTYGYHLIQAYLKKTGKSIIEATVTPTEEILEATKDFWK' A
#
# COMPACT_ATOMS: atom_id res chain seq x y z
N MET A 1 -2.58 12.45 -2.30
CA MET A 1 -1.75 11.27 -2.63
C MET A 1 -0.49 11.26 -1.80
N ALA A 2 0.27 12.36 -1.78
CA ALA A 2 1.54 12.46 -1.05
C ALA A 2 1.44 12.09 0.45
N PRO A 3 0.43 12.54 1.23
CA PRO A 3 0.37 12.19 2.65
C PRO A 3 0.19 10.68 2.88
N TYR A 4 -0.58 10.00 2.02
CA TYR A 4 -0.78 8.55 2.15
C TYR A 4 0.41 7.72 1.69
N LEU A 5 1.17 8.18 0.68
CA LEU A 5 2.30 7.44 0.13
C LEU A 5 3.61 7.74 0.90
N TYR A 6 3.90 9.01 1.12
CA TYR A 6 5.18 9.51 1.63
C TYR A 6 5.12 10.00 3.08
N GLY A 7 3.93 10.22 3.64
CA GLY A 7 3.73 10.79 4.96
C GLY A 7 3.62 12.32 4.95
N ASP A 8 3.28 12.87 6.11
CA ASP A 8 2.92 14.28 6.27
C ASP A 8 4.07 15.25 6.00
N GLU A 9 5.30 14.89 6.40
CA GLU A 9 6.49 15.74 6.16
C GLU A 9 6.68 16.07 4.67
N ILE A 10 6.53 15.06 3.81
CA ILE A 10 6.64 15.24 2.35
C ILE A 10 5.41 15.93 1.79
N ALA A 11 4.22 15.65 2.34
CA ALA A 11 2.99 16.33 1.94
C ALA A 11 3.10 17.85 2.19
N GLU A 12 3.62 18.27 3.34
CA GLU A 12 3.83 19.67 3.70
C GLU A 12 4.83 20.35 2.77
N ILE A 13 5.97 19.72 2.48
CA ILE A 13 6.97 20.22 1.51
C ILE A 13 6.34 20.45 0.12
N GLN A 14 5.36 19.62 -0.25
CA GLN A 14 4.64 19.72 -1.52
C GLN A 14 3.40 20.64 -1.48
N GLY A 15 3.15 21.32 -0.36
CA GLY A 15 1.97 22.19 -0.17
C GLY A 15 0.65 21.42 -0.11
N GLN A 16 0.67 20.13 0.21
CA GLN A 16 -0.51 19.32 0.46
C GLN A 16 -0.90 19.34 1.94
N ILE A 17 -2.16 19.02 2.22
CA ILE A 17 -2.69 18.97 3.59
C ILE A 17 -2.22 17.66 4.27
N PRO A 18 -1.58 17.71 5.45
CA PRO A 18 -1.22 16.54 6.24
C PRO A 18 -2.46 15.81 6.76
N VAL A 19 -2.37 14.49 6.95
CA VAL A 19 -3.51 13.64 7.35
C VAL A 19 -3.22 12.78 8.58
N GLY A 20 -2.12 13.03 9.28
CA GLY A 20 -1.66 12.26 10.44
C GLY A 20 -0.82 11.04 10.06
N MET A 21 -0.23 11.00 8.86
CA MET A 21 0.52 9.85 8.38
C MET A 21 2.02 9.97 8.66
N PRO A 22 2.64 8.94 9.28
CA PRO A 22 4.08 8.90 9.45
C PRO A 22 4.80 8.74 8.10
N TYR A 23 6.09 9.02 8.09
CA TYR A 23 6.93 8.90 6.91
C TYR A 23 6.78 7.52 6.24
N ALA A 24 6.56 7.52 4.92
CA ALA A 24 6.44 6.34 4.07
C ALA A 24 5.37 5.28 4.48
N ALA A 25 4.35 5.67 5.26
CA ALA A 25 3.32 4.75 5.77
C ALA A 25 2.66 3.89 4.68
N GLY A 26 2.28 4.50 3.55
CA GLY A 26 1.66 3.77 2.44
C GLY A 26 2.59 2.79 1.76
N TYR A 27 3.89 3.09 1.69
CA TYR A 27 4.88 2.17 1.11
C TYR A 27 5.06 0.93 1.99
N THR A 28 5.24 1.13 3.31
CA THR A 28 5.36 0.03 4.27
C THR A 28 4.10 -0.82 4.31
N TYR A 29 2.93 -0.19 4.31
CA TYR A 29 1.66 -0.90 4.27
C TYR A 29 1.50 -1.73 2.99
N GLY A 30 1.75 -1.10 1.83
CA GLY A 30 1.68 -1.77 0.53
C GLY A 30 2.63 -2.96 0.42
N TYR A 31 3.86 -2.83 0.94
CA TYR A 31 4.84 -3.92 0.98
C TYR A 31 4.30 -5.16 1.71
N HIS A 32 3.79 -4.99 2.93
CA HIS A 32 3.25 -6.11 3.70
C HIS A 32 1.93 -6.66 3.14
N LEU A 33 1.08 -5.80 2.58
CA LEU A 33 -0.14 -6.20 1.89
C LEU A 33 0.17 -7.14 0.72
N ILE A 34 1.15 -6.79 -0.13
CA ILE A 34 1.57 -7.63 -1.25
C ILE A 34 2.20 -8.93 -0.76
N GLN A 35 3.01 -8.92 0.29
CA GLN A 35 3.52 -10.16 0.89
C GLN A 35 2.38 -11.10 1.34
N ALA A 36 1.35 -10.56 1.98
CA ALA A 36 0.18 -11.33 2.39
C ALA A 36 -0.58 -11.89 1.17
N TYR A 37 -0.77 -11.08 0.13
CA TYR A 37 -1.39 -11.51 -1.12
C TYR A 37 -0.64 -12.67 -1.78
N LEU A 38 0.68 -12.55 -1.94
CA LEU A 38 1.52 -13.60 -2.54
C LEU A 38 1.45 -14.89 -1.73
N LYS A 39 1.55 -14.80 -0.39
CA LYS A 39 1.44 -15.96 0.50
C LYS A 39 0.06 -16.64 0.40
N LYS A 40 -1.01 -15.86 0.31
CA LYS A 40 -2.39 -16.36 0.28
C LYS A 40 -2.77 -16.99 -1.05
N THR A 41 -2.27 -16.44 -2.16
CA THR A 41 -2.65 -16.87 -3.52
C THR A 41 -1.64 -17.82 -4.16
N GLY A 42 -0.40 -17.86 -3.68
CA GLY A 42 0.69 -18.60 -4.31
C GLY A 42 1.20 -17.99 -5.63
N LYS A 43 0.66 -16.84 -6.05
CA LYS A 43 1.13 -16.12 -7.24
C LYS A 43 2.55 -15.61 -7.06
N SER A 44 3.28 -15.51 -8.16
CA SER A 44 4.59 -14.86 -8.21
C SER A 44 4.47 -13.33 -8.18
N ILE A 45 5.57 -12.65 -7.88
CA ILE A 45 5.63 -11.18 -7.94
C ILE A 45 5.40 -10.65 -9.37
N ILE A 46 5.79 -11.41 -10.39
CA ILE A 46 5.60 -11.05 -11.80
C ILE A 46 4.11 -11.00 -12.13
N GLU A 47 3.36 -12.04 -11.73
CA GLU A 47 1.91 -12.08 -11.88
C GLU A 47 1.23 -10.98 -11.07
N ALA A 48 1.66 -10.75 -9.82
CA ALA A 48 1.11 -9.71 -8.97
C ALA A 48 1.32 -8.30 -9.56
N THR A 49 2.43 -8.05 -10.26
CA THR A 49 2.77 -6.74 -10.84
C THR A 49 1.77 -6.28 -11.90
N VAL A 50 1.18 -7.21 -12.64
CA VAL A 50 0.19 -6.93 -13.69
C VAL A 50 -1.24 -7.24 -13.24
N THR A 51 -1.43 -7.70 -12.00
CA THR A 51 -2.75 -7.97 -11.44
C THR A 51 -3.47 -6.63 -11.13
N PRO A 52 -4.75 -6.47 -11.50
CA PRO A 52 -5.55 -5.32 -11.10
C PRO A 52 -5.59 -5.11 -9.59
N THR A 53 -5.58 -3.84 -9.16
CA THR A 53 -5.55 -3.48 -7.73
C THR A 53 -6.76 -4.05 -6.99
N GLU A 54 -7.93 -4.04 -7.62
CA GLU A 54 -9.19 -4.52 -7.05
C GLU A 54 -9.13 -6.01 -6.68
N GLU A 55 -8.47 -6.83 -7.50
CA GLU A 55 -8.29 -8.26 -7.22
C GLU A 55 -7.37 -8.50 -6.02
N ILE A 56 -6.31 -7.70 -5.91
CA ILE A 56 -5.39 -7.77 -4.76
C ILE A 56 -6.13 -7.39 -3.48
N LEU A 57 -6.89 -6.29 -3.50
CA LEU A 57 -7.66 -5.83 -2.35
C LEU A 57 -8.76 -6.81 -1.94
N GLU A 58 -9.45 -7.42 -2.92
CA GLU A 58 -10.46 -8.45 -2.65
C GLU A 58 -9.85 -9.66 -1.93
N ALA A 59 -8.70 -10.13 -2.41
CA ALA A 59 -7.99 -11.26 -1.83
C ALA A 59 -7.42 -10.96 -0.43
N THR A 60 -7.23 -9.69 -0.07
CA THR A 60 -6.57 -9.26 1.18
C THR A 60 -7.48 -8.52 2.16
N LYS A 61 -8.81 -8.64 2.03
CA LYS A 61 -9.80 -8.03 2.95
C LYS A 61 -9.62 -8.36 4.44
N ASP A 62 -8.90 -9.44 4.73
CA ASP A 62 -8.57 -9.94 6.07
C ASP A 62 -7.18 -9.48 6.56
N PHE A 63 -6.40 -8.76 5.75
CA PHE A 63 -5.04 -8.33 6.11
C PHE A 63 -4.99 -7.38 7.31
N TRP A 64 -6.00 -6.50 7.43
CA TRP A 64 -6.09 -5.48 8.47
C TRP A 64 -7.10 -5.82 9.57
N LYS A 65 -7.54 -7.09 9.64
CA LYS A 65 -8.43 -7.56 10.70
C LYS A 65 -7.64 -8.01 11.93
#